data_AF-A0A8B9NUG0-F1
#
_entry.id   AF-A0A8B9NUG0-F1
#
_cell.length_a   1.000
_cell.length_b   1.000
_cell.length_c   1.000
_cell.angle_alpha   90.00
_cell.angle_beta   90.00
_cell.angle_gamma   90.00
#
_symmetry.space_group_name_H-M   'P 1'
#
loop_
_entity.id
_entity.type
_entity.pdbx_description
1 polymer ?
#
loop_
_entity_poly.entity_id
_entity_poly.type
_entity_poly.pdbx_seq_one_letter_code
_entity_poly.pdbx_strand_id
1 'polypeptide(L)'
;MTSGVTYWVIKCLQQLDVWSSCINSYTLLVSPRLFFTIFSFILDYSVYRLAPFWEADPWKALVLLAGSHVTLVFYTRTFTNTLEGLLFALLMVLVSSRRSDGSLAEPTSSHLIVIVTVAGFFNRPTFLAFALMPLLYWVGLNIDSQKSIKIVINHFLKLVPCACFTAIFFITADTLYFTSMGLDNLYSVEKNSLFDIIAQLNQKIVVTPLNFLRYNLNPHNLAEHGSHPRVTHFMVNGIMLFGILHILAIGAGFKMLKKCIYILPQVKSYYHGSSRILVHSEGNPILLSFYFVPLAFLSLFSHQEPRFLIPLILPLVLFSTSQNRAIKWKPVIIIFNVLGALLFGCLHQGGLIPCLFHLEQLMHSPESSNHPGHYILLFAHTYMPPRSLLNIKKRDTHIEVIDMAGSEEETLCQTVGQQTNNFTCNDCHFFVIIPGTVRATITKCGVSFKNETLIFPHLSMEDPPQISFLFSENWRSQLGLYILQLDRDQQSL
;
A
#
# COMPACT_ATOMS: atom_id res chain seq x y z
N MET A 1 -1.86 -5.09 10.85
CA MET A 1 -1.11 -3.84 11.19
C MET A 1 -1.70 -2.56 10.61
N THR A 2 -2.35 -2.55 9.44
CA THR A 2 -2.83 -1.31 8.79
C THR A 2 -4.06 -0.68 9.48
N SER A 3 -5.23 -1.30 9.42
CA SER A 3 -6.46 -0.80 10.06
C SER A 3 -6.81 -1.53 11.37
N GLY A 4 -6.28 -2.74 11.56
CA GLY A 4 -6.67 -3.61 12.68
C GLY A 4 -6.41 -3.01 14.06
N VAL A 5 -5.27 -2.33 14.27
CA VAL A 5 -4.94 -1.70 15.56
C VAL A 5 -5.93 -0.58 15.88
N THR A 6 -6.20 0.30 14.92
CA THR A 6 -7.15 1.39 15.11
C THR A 6 -8.58 0.88 15.31
N TYR A 7 -8.99 -0.19 14.62
CA TYR A 7 -10.31 -0.81 14.83
C TYR A 7 -10.41 -1.46 16.20
N TRP A 8 -9.33 -2.11 16.68
CA TRP A 8 -9.28 -2.67 18.03
C TRP A 8 -9.41 -1.58 19.08
N VAL A 9 -8.69 -0.45 18.94
CA VAL A 9 -8.80 0.70 19.85
C VAL A 9 -10.22 1.26 19.86
N ILE A 10 -10.82 1.50 18.68
CA ILE A 10 -12.21 1.97 18.56
C ILE A 10 -13.18 1.03 19.28
N LYS A 11 -13.02 -0.28 19.06
CA LYS A 11 -13.85 -1.30 19.70
C LYS A 11 -13.70 -1.30 21.22
N CYS A 12 -12.48 -1.17 21.73
CA CYS A 12 -12.23 -1.06 23.17
C CYS A 12 -12.87 0.20 23.76
N LEU A 13 -12.79 1.34 23.09
CA LEU A 13 -13.44 2.59 23.54
C LEU A 13 -14.96 2.46 23.62
N GLN A 14 -15.57 1.75 22.66
CA GLN A 14 -17.01 1.46 22.70
C GLN A 14 -17.36 0.50 23.85
N GLN A 15 -16.55 -0.52 24.09
CA GLN A 15 -16.77 -1.49 25.19
C GLN A 15 -16.66 -0.85 26.58
N LEU A 16 -15.85 0.20 26.71
CA LEU A 16 -15.69 0.96 27.95
C LEU A 16 -16.77 2.04 28.15
N ASP A 17 -17.76 2.11 27.25
CA ASP A 17 -18.86 3.11 27.23
C ASP A 17 -18.39 4.58 27.31
N VAL A 18 -17.13 4.84 26.94
CA VAL A 18 -16.58 6.20 26.88
C VAL A 18 -17.18 6.96 25.69
N TRP A 19 -17.55 6.23 24.62
CA TRP A 19 -18.15 6.79 23.41
C TRP A 19 -19.08 5.77 22.73
N SER A 20 -20.37 5.84 23.06
CA SER A 20 -21.39 4.84 22.68
C SER A 20 -21.68 4.74 21.18
N SER A 21 -21.52 5.83 20.41
CA SER A 21 -21.72 5.91 18.95
C SER A 21 -20.41 6.05 18.15
N CYS A 22 -19.30 5.52 18.67
CA CYS A 22 -17.98 5.65 18.06
C CYS A 22 -17.81 4.90 16.72
N ILE A 23 -18.59 3.85 16.44
CA ILE A 23 -18.44 3.05 15.21
C ILE A 23 -19.42 3.52 14.13
N ASN A 24 -18.88 4.20 13.11
CA ASN A 24 -19.59 4.57 11.89
C ASN A 24 -18.58 4.62 10.71
N SER A 25 -19.06 4.83 9.49
CA SER A 25 -18.18 4.89 8.30
C SER A 25 -17.07 5.94 8.44
N TYR A 26 -17.36 7.08 9.08
CA TYR A 26 -16.40 8.16 9.25
C TYR A 26 -15.24 7.75 10.15
N THR A 27 -15.52 7.22 11.35
CA THR A 27 -14.47 6.81 12.29
C THR A 27 -13.66 5.62 11.78
N LEU A 28 -14.30 4.67 11.10
CA LEU A 28 -13.64 3.54 10.44
C LEU A 28 -12.72 3.98 9.29
N LEU A 29 -12.99 5.11 8.65
CA LEU A 29 -12.10 5.67 7.64
C LEU A 29 -11.00 6.54 8.24
N VAL A 30 -11.36 7.51 9.09
CA VAL A 30 -10.50 8.60 9.51
C VAL A 30 -9.49 8.15 10.56
N SER A 31 -9.87 7.30 11.50
CA SER A 31 -8.95 6.85 12.57
C SER A 31 -7.71 6.13 12.02
N PRO A 32 -7.84 5.10 11.14
CA PRO A 32 -6.67 4.50 10.48
C PRO A 32 -5.82 5.51 9.68
N ARG A 33 -6.45 6.46 8.98
CA ARG A 33 -5.73 7.48 8.19
C ARG A 33 -4.97 8.47 9.06
N LEU A 34 -5.57 8.89 10.17
CA LEU A 34 -4.92 9.75 11.14
C LEU A 34 -3.70 9.05 11.74
N PHE A 35 -3.82 7.76 12.08
CA PHE A 35 -2.70 6.95 12.56
C PHE A 35 -1.57 6.87 11.52
N PHE A 36 -1.90 6.63 10.25
CA PHE A 36 -0.91 6.63 9.16
C PHE A 36 -0.29 8.00 8.90
N THR A 37 -1.05 9.08 9.08
CA THR A 37 -0.55 10.46 8.99
C THR A 37 0.42 10.78 10.13
N ILE A 38 0.17 10.29 11.34
CA ILE A 38 1.13 10.40 12.45
C ILE A 38 2.39 9.59 12.13
N PHE A 39 2.23 8.38 11.61
CA PHE A 39 3.34 7.52 11.24
C PHE A 39 4.14 8.03 10.04
N SER A 40 3.55 8.82 9.15
CA SER A 40 4.28 9.40 8.02
C SER A 40 5.40 10.33 8.46
N PHE A 41 5.32 10.94 9.66
CA PHE A 41 6.41 11.74 10.23
C PHE A 41 7.70 10.95 10.51
N ILE A 42 7.65 9.62 10.52
CA ILE A 42 8.86 8.78 10.53
C ILE A 42 9.69 9.04 9.26
N LEU A 43 9.05 9.30 8.10
CA LEU A 43 9.77 9.70 6.89
C LEU A 43 10.48 11.04 7.07
N ASP A 44 9.80 12.05 7.62
CA ASP A 44 10.40 13.37 7.88
C ASP A 44 11.62 13.24 8.80
N TYR A 45 11.46 12.51 9.91
CA TYR A 45 12.56 12.20 10.81
C TYR A 45 13.72 11.49 10.06
N SER A 46 13.43 10.46 9.28
CA SER A 46 14.43 9.74 8.50
C SER A 46 15.14 10.63 7.49
N VAL A 47 14.41 11.46 6.73
CA VAL A 47 15.02 12.41 5.77
C VAL A 47 15.91 13.39 6.49
N TYR A 48 15.44 14.01 7.57
CA TYR A 48 16.22 14.98 8.34
C TYR A 48 17.54 14.38 8.86
N ARG A 49 17.48 13.14 9.39
CA ARG A 49 18.67 12.44 9.91
C ARG A 49 19.62 11.97 8.82
N LEU A 50 19.08 11.53 7.67
CA LEU A 50 19.86 10.95 6.58
C LEU A 50 20.44 12.00 5.64
N ALA A 51 19.81 13.16 5.48
CA ALA A 51 20.23 14.17 4.52
C ALA A 51 21.71 14.58 4.68
N PRO A 52 22.22 14.93 5.88
CA PRO A 52 23.64 15.28 6.05
C PRO A 52 24.59 14.11 5.78
N PHE A 53 24.12 12.87 6.00
CA PHE A 53 24.90 11.67 5.73
C PHE A 53 25.14 11.47 4.22
N TRP A 54 24.12 11.78 3.42
CA TRP A 54 24.12 11.62 1.96
C TRP A 54 24.41 12.92 1.20
N GLU A 55 25.08 13.90 1.84
CA GLU A 55 25.46 15.19 1.23
C GLU A 55 24.27 15.99 0.66
N ALA A 56 23.09 15.82 1.27
CA ALA A 56 21.88 16.54 0.93
C ALA A 56 21.57 17.62 1.99
N ASP A 57 20.97 18.72 1.54
CA ASP A 57 20.45 19.74 2.45
C ASP A 57 19.15 19.23 3.11
N PRO A 58 19.07 19.15 4.45
CA PRO A 58 17.91 18.57 5.15
C PRO A 58 16.61 19.31 4.85
N TRP A 59 16.65 20.63 4.79
CA TRP A 59 15.45 21.46 4.61
C TRP A 59 14.91 21.34 3.20
N LYS A 60 15.77 21.37 2.18
CA LYS A 60 15.36 21.13 0.78
C LYS A 60 14.82 19.71 0.60
N ALA A 61 15.41 18.72 1.26
CA ALA A 61 14.94 17.33 1.21
C ALA A 61 13.56 17.19 1.84
N LEU A 62 13.33 17.79 3.02
CA LEU A 62 12.03 17.81 3.67
C LEU A 62 10.96 18.53 2.83
N VAL A 63 11.28 19.69 2.25
CA VAL A 63 10.34 20.41 1.37
C VAL A 63 9.99 19.57 0.14
N LEU A 64 10.98 18.88 -0.46
CA LEU A 64 10.73 18.00 -1.60
C LEU A 64 9.88 16.78 -1.22
N LEU A 65 10.11 16.20 -0.04
CA LEU A 65 9.31 15.09 0.49
C LEU A 65 7.87 15.52 0.78
N ALA A 66 7.68 16.59 1.55
CA ALA A 66 6.38 17.09 1.98
C ALA A 66 5.55 17.61 0.79
N GLY A 67 6.21 18.19 -0.21
CA GLY A 67 5.57 18.63 -1.46
C GLY A 67 5.25 17.49 -2.44
N SER A 68 5.63 16.25 -2.15
CA SER A 68 5.35 15.10 -3.01
C SER A 68 3.93 14.60 -2.83
N HIS A 69 3.19 14.42 -3.93
CA HIS A 69 1.86 13.80 -3.88
C HIS A 69 1.93 12.35 -3.38
N VAL A 70 3.07 11.67 -3.56
CA VAL A 70 3.30 10.32 -3.00
C VAL A 70 3.19 10.36 -1.48
N THR A 71 3.83 11.34 -0.84
CA THR A 71 3.77 11.54 0.61
C THR A 71 2.37 11.98 1.04
N LEU A 72 1.81 12.99 0.38
CA LEU A 72 0.51 13.56 0.77
C LEU A 72 -0.65 12.57 0.63
N VAL A 73 -0.66 11.75 -0.43
CA VAL A 73 -1.77 10.86 -0.77
C VAL A 73 -1.55 9.42 -0.31
N PHE A 74 -0.39 8.83 -0.60
CA PHE A 74 -0.18 7.40 -0.34
C PHE A 74 0.25 7.13 1.11
N TYR A 75 1.11 7.97 1.69
CA TYR A 75 1.58 7.77 3.07
C TYR A 75 0.51 8.09 4.14
N THR A 76 -0.57 8.79 3.78
CA THR A 76 -1.73 9.04 4.65
C THR A 76 -2.84 7.99 4.49
N ARG A 77 -2.68 7.05 3.54
CA ARG A 77 -3.61 5.94 3.30
C ARG A 77 -3.09 4.64 3.92
N THR A 78 -4.00 3.74 4.25
CA THR A 78 -3.77 2.48 4.98
C THR A 78 -3.19 1.36 4.11
N PHE A 79 -2.19 1.67 3.28
CA PHE A 79 -1.51 0.67 2.46
C PHE A 79 -0.44 -0.07 3.26
N THR A 80 -0.34 -1.37 3.04
CA THR A 80 0.79 -2.17 3.54
C THR A 80 2.12 -1.73 2.92
N ASN A 81 2.10 -1.19 1.70
CA ASN A 81 3.27 -0.58 1.06
C ASN A 81 3.76 0.68 1.77
N THR A 82 2.86 1.42 2.42
CA THR A 82 3.24 2.57 3.24
C THR A 82 4.06 2.08 4.43
N LEU A 83 3.63 1.01 5.10
CA LEU A 83 4.42 0.39 6.17
C LEU A 83 5.77 -0.15 5.68
N GLU A 84 5.86 -0.74 4.48
CA GLU A 84 7.16 -1.10 3.87
C GLU A 84 8.07 0.13 3.72
N GLY A 85 7.52 1.27 3.28
CA GLY A 85 8.23 2.53 3.16
C GLY A 85 8.76 3.07 4.48
N LEU A 86 7.94 3.04 5.53
CA LEU A 86 8.33 3.47 6.87
C LEU A 86 9.41 2.56 7.47
N LEU A 87 9.26 1.24 7.33
CA LEU A 87 10.26 0.27 7.80
C LEU A 87 11.57 0.39 7.01
N PHE A 88 11.49 0.66 5.71
CA PHE A 88 12.67 0.90 4.88
C PHE A 88 13.39 2.19 5.30
N ALA A 89 12.64 3.24 5.62
CA ALA A 89 13.18 4.49 6.15
C ALA A 89 13.88 4.30 7.50
N LEU A 90 13.30 3.53 8.41
CA LEU A 90 13.92 3.17 9.69
C LEU A 90 15.17 2.33 9.49
N LEU A 91 15.14 1.34 8.58
CA LEU A 91 16.28 0.51 8.26
C LEU A 91 17.44 1.35 7.70
N MET A 92 17.16 2.29 6.79
CA MET A 92 18.18 3.22 6.28
C MET A 92 18.80 4.06 7.39
N VAL A 93 18.01 4.58 8.33
CA VAL A 93 18.51 5.33 9.51
C VAL A 93 19.42 4.46 10.38
N LEU A 94 18.99 3.24 10.71
CA LEU A 94 19.74 2.32 11.57
C LEU A 94 21.10 1.95 10.96
N VAL A 95 21.13 1.74 9.64
CA VAL A 95 22.34 1.38 8.91
C VAL A 95 23.27 2.59 8.69
N SER A 96 22.73 3.81 8.58
CA SER A 96 23.50 5.02 8.25
C SER A 96 23.89 5.87 9.48
N SER A 97 23.68 5.36 10.70
CA SER A 97 24.03 6.11 11.91
C SER A 97 25.56 6.26 12.04
N ARG A 98 26.07 7.50 11.99
CA ARG A 98 27.51 7.80 12.16
C ARG A 98 27.97 7.47 13.58
N ARG A 99 29.15 6.84 13.67
CA ARG A 99 30.02 6.91 14.85
C ARG A 99 30.48 8.36 14.99
N SER A 100 30.20 8.98 16.13
CA SER A 100 30.88 10.20 16.56
C SER A 100 32.37 9.92 16.65
N ASP A 101 33.18 10.86 16.16
CA ASP A 101 34.61 10.92 16.44
C ASP A 101 34.88 10.73 17.95
N GLY A 102 35.83 9.85 18.28
CA GLY A 102 36.55 9.86 19.56
C GLY A 102 36.03 9.02 20.74
N SER A 103 34.78 8.56 20.80
CA SER A 103 34.29 7.74 21.92
C SER A 103 34.07 6.28 21.55
N LEU A 104 34.43 5.36 22.47
CA LEU A 104 34.24 3.92 22.38
C LEU A 104 32.83 3.60 21.84
N ALA A 105 32.79 2.85 20.75
CA ALA A 105 31.61 2.66 19.92
C ALA A 105 30.39 2.12 20.70
N GLU A 106 29.26 2.82 20.67
CA GLU A 106 27.98 2.13 20.79
C GLU A 106 27.71 1.40 19.47
N PRO A 107 27.45 0.09 19.49
CA PRO A 107 27.08 -0.64 18.30
C PRO A 107 25.75 -0.08 17.78
N THR A 108 25.66 0.19 16.46
CA THR A 108 24.35 0.20 15.79
C THR A 108 23.60 -1.02 16.30
N SER A 109 22.40 -0.84 16.87
CA SER A 109 21.65 -1.94 17.45
C SER A 109 21.32 -2.98 16.37
N SER A 110 22.20 -3.97 16.23
CA SER A 110 22.09 -5.07 15.27
C SER A 110 20.79 -5.85 15.51
N HIS A 111 20.33 -5.87 16.76
CA HIS A 111 19.02 -6.36 17.15
C HIS A 111 17.87 -5.54 16.55
N LEU A 112 17.90 -4.21 16.57
CA LEU A 112 16.86 -3.39 15.95
C LEU A 112 16.81 -3.56 14.43
N ILE A 113 17.97 -3.70 13.76
CA ILE A 113 18.03 -4.00 12.32
C ILE A 113 17.31 -5.31 12.01
N VAL A 114 17.54 -6.34 12.83
CA VAL A 114 16.88 -7.64 12.71
C VAL A 114 15.38 -7.52 12.96
N ILE A 115 14.97 -6.82 14.02
CA ILE A 115 13.54 -6.60 14.34
C ILE A 115 12.82 -5.90 13.19
N VAL A 116 13.39 -4.82 12.65
CA VAL A 116 12.79 -4.08 11.51
C VAL A 116 12.72 -4.96 10.26
N THR A 117 13.76 -5.77 10.00
CA THR A 117 13.78 -6.67 8.84
C THR A 117 12.70 -7.76 8.94
N VAL A 118 12.56 -8.38 10.12
CA VAL A 118 11.53 -9.39 10.37
C VAL A 118 10.14 -8.76 10.33
N ALA A 119 9.94 -7.59 10.96
CA ALA A 119 8.68 -6.87 10.90
C ALA A 119 8.28 -6.52 9.46
N GLY A 120 9.23 -6.12 8.63
CA GLY A 120 8.99 -5.86 7.21
C GLY A 120 8.59 -7.11 6.45
N PHE A 121 9.27 -8.23 6.67
CA PHE A 121 8.91 -9.53 6.07
C PHE A 121 7.51 -10.01 6.47
N PHE A 122 7.12 -9.82 7.74
CA PHE A 122 5.78 -10.15 8.23
C PHE A 122 4.69 -9.19 7.74
N ASN A 123 5.02 -7.92 7.51
CA ASN A 123 4.11 -7.00 6.82
C ASN A 123 3.89 -7.42 5.36
N ARG A 124 4.98 -7.62 4.61
CA ARG A 124 4.99 -8.17 3.24
C ARG A 124 6.34 -8.79 2.89
N PRO A 125 6.38 -10.00 2.31
CA PRO A 125 7.63 -10.61 1.83
C PRO A 125 8.42 -9.77 0.80
N THR A 126 7.73 -8.90 0.05
CA THR A 126 8.35 -7.95 -0.88
C THR A 126 9.32 -6.97 -0.21
N PHE A 127 9.19 -6.75 1.10
CA PHE A 127 10.06 -5.87 1.86
C PHE A 127 11.54 -6.24 1.74
N LEU A 128 11.85 -7.53 1.58
CA LEU A 128 13.22 -8.02 1.42
C LEU A 128 13.93 -7.39 0.21
N ALA A 129 13.19 -7.01 -0.84
CA ALA A 129 13.76 -6.30 -1.98
C ALA A 129 14.30 -4.92 -1.58
N PHE A 130 13.60 -4.20 -0.69
CA PHE A 130 14.06 -2.92 -0.14
C PHE A 130 15.17 -3.10 0.89
N ALA A 131 15.08 -4.13 1.73
CA ALA A 131 16.05 -4.39 2.78
C ALA A 131 17.42 -4.84 2.27
N LEU A 132 17.47 -5.50 1.11
CA LEU A 132 18.68 -6.13 0.59
C LEU A 132 19.89 -5.18 0.54
N MET A 133 19.76 -4.02 -0.11
CA MET A 133 20.90 -3.11 -0.27
C MET A 133 21.33 -2.41 1.02
N PRO A 134 20.43 -1.89 1.87
CA PRO A 134 20.80 -1.41 3.20
C PRO A 134 21.49 -2.47 4.05
N LEU A 135 21.02 -3.72 4.04
CA LEU A 135 21.65 -4.79 4.81
C LEU A 135 23.04 -5.12 4.28
N LEU A 136 23.23 -5.22 2.97
CA LEU A 136 24.55 -5.41 2.36
C LEU A 136 25.50 -4.25 2.66
N TYR A 137 24.99 -3.02 2.64
CA TYR A 137 25.75 -1.84 3.03
C TYR A 137 26.19 -1.91 4.50
N TRP A 138 25.28 -2.27 5.42
CA TRP A 138 25.58 -2.49 6.84
C TRP A 138 26.63 -3.60 7.06
N VAL A 139 26.50 -4.72 6.33
CA VAL A 139 27.48 -5.81 6.36
C VAL A 139 28.84 -5.28 5.91
N GLY A 140 28.89 -4.55 4.79
CA GLY A 140 30.12 -3.98 4.24
C GLY A 140 30.82 -2.98 5.17
N LEU A 141 30.08 -2.22 5.98
CA LEU A 141 30.65 -1.33 7.00
C LEU A 141 31.27 -2.08 8.19
N ASN A 142 30.78 -3.28 8.51
CA ASN A 142 31.21 -4.05 9.68
C ASN A 142 32.29 -5.11 9.38
N ILE A 143 32.40 -5.52 8.12
CA ILE A 143 33.48 -6.38 7.63
C ILE A 143 34.72 -5.52 7.43
N ASP A 144 35.62 -5.58 8.40
CA ASP A 144 36.99 -5.12 8.19
C ASP A 144 37.73 -6.15 7.33
N SER A 145 38.56 -5.71 6.39
CA SER A 145 39.27 -6.58 5.42
C SER A 145 40.17 -7.63 6.09
N GLN A 146 40.44 -7.47 7.39
CA GLN A 146 41.26 -8.38 8.20
C GLN A 146 40.45 -9.42 8.99
N LYS A 147 39.12 -9.32 9.07
CA LYS A 147 38.29 -10.25 9.84
C LYS A 147 38.00 -11.52 9.04
N SER A 148 38.26 -12.68 9.65
CA SER A 148 37.88 -13.97 9.08
C SER A 148 36.36 -14.05 8.85
N ILE A 149 35.95 -14.63 7.72
CA ILE A 149 34.54 -14.95 7.37
C ILE A 149 33.83 -15.66 8.54
N LYS A 150 34.56 -16.48 9.31
CA LYS A 150 34.04 -17.18 10.50
C LYS A 150 33.53 -16.24 11.59
N ILE A 151 34.19 -15.09 11.79
CA ILE A 151 33.78 -14.08 12.78
C ILE A 151 32.49 -13.40 12.34
N VAL A 152 32.37 -13.12 11.05
CA VAL A 152 31.18 -12.53 10.43
C VAL A 152 29.99 -13.48 10.59
N ILE A 153 30.16 -14.76 10.22
CA ILE A 153 29.12 -15.79 10.40
C ILE A 153 28.69 -15.89 11.87
N ASN A 154 29.65 -15.93 12.80
CA ASN A 154 29.34 -16.01 14.23
C ASN A 154 28.56 -14.78 14.73
N HIS A 155 28.85 -13.59 14.20
CA HIS A 155 28.09 -12.39 14.53
C HIS A 155 26.62 -12.50 14.07
N PHE A 156 26.37 -12.99 12.85
CA PHE A 156 25.00 -13.22 12.36
C PHE A 156 24.28 -14.33 13.11
N LEU A 157 24.97 -15.41 13.48
CA LEU A 157 24.39 -16.49 14.29
C LEU A 157 23.88 -15.98 15.65
N LYS A 158 24.56 -15.02 16.27
CA LYS A 158 24.11 -14.38 17.51
C LYS A 158 22.82 -13.57 17.36
N LEU A 159 22.44 -13.21 16.14
CA LEU A 159 21.21 -12.46 15.84
C LEU A 159 20.00 -13.37 15.57
N VAL A 160 20.23 -14.65 15.29
CA VAL A 160 19.17 -15.63 15.00
C VAL A 160 18.13 -15.72 16.14
N PRO A 161 18.51 -15.78 17.43
CA PRO A 161 17.51 -15.83 18.50
C PRO A 161 16.57 -14.61 18.52
N CYS A 162 17.11 -13.42 18.22
CA CYS A 162 16.31 -12.19 18.14
C CYS A 162 15.34 -12.24 16.95
N ALA A 163 15.80 -12.76 15.79
CA ALA A 163 14.93 -12.96 14.63
C ALA A 163 13.81 -13.98 14.93
N CYS A 164 14.13 -15.10 15.55
CA CYS A 164 13.18 -16.13 15.94
C CYS A 164 12.15 -15.60 16.93
N PHE A 165 12.58 -14.90 17.98
CA PHE A 165 11.68 -14.29 18.96
C PHE A 165 10.70 -13.30 18.30
N THR A 166 11.23 -12.43 17.44
CA THR A 166 10.40 -11.45 16.71
C THR A 166 9.40 -12.15 15.78
N ALA A 167 9.83 -13.22 15.08
CA ALA A 167 8.94 -14.00 14.22
C ALA A 167 7.84 -14.71 15.02
N ILE A 168 8.17 -15.32 16.16
CA ILE A 168 7.19 -15.95 17.06
C ILE A 168 6.17 -14.91 17.52
N PHE A 169 6.61 -13.73 17.93
CA PHE A 169 5.70 -12.64 18.32
C PHE A 169 4.67 -12.32 17.23
N PHE A 170 5.11 -12.15 15.98
CA PHE A 170 4.18 -11.87 14.87
C PHE A 170 3.26 -13.06 14.55
N ILE A 171 3.78 -14.29 14.55
CA ILE A 171 2.95 -15.49 14.35
C ILE A 171 1.87 -15.58 15.41
N THR A 172 2.21 -15.36 16.68
CA THR A 172 1.26 -15.36 17.79
C THR A 172 0.23 -14.25 17.63
N ALA A 173 0.66 -13.03 17.33
CA ALA A 173 -0.23 -11.88 17.16
C ALA A 173 -1.23 -12.09 16.01
N ASP A 174 -0.76 -12.56 14.84
CA ASP A 174 -1.61 -12.82 13.69
C ASP A 174 -2.56 -14.00 13.94
N THR A 175 -2.07 -15.07 14.58
CA THR A 175 -2.91 -16.22 14.95
C THR A 175 -4.05 -15.77 15.86
N LEU A 176 -3.77 -14.98 16.91
CA LEU A 176 -4.80 -14.45 17.80
C LEU A 176 -5.80 -13.55 17.06
N TYR A 177 -5.32 -12.69 16.16
CA TYR A 177 -6.16 -11.77 15.40
C TYR A 177 -7.11 -12.50 14.44
N PHE A 178 -6.62 -13.48 13.67
CA PHE A 178 -7.39 -14.11 12.60
C PHE A 178 -8.25 -15.31 13.08
N THR A 179 -7.86 -16.00 14.14
CA THR A 179 -8.58 -17.20 14.60
C THR A 179 -9.70 -16.90 15.58
N SER A 180 -9.90 -15.63 15.98
CA SER A 180 -10.87 -15.24 17.00
C SER A 180 -10.75 -16.09 18.28
N MET A 181 -9.52 -16.45 18.65
CA MET A 181 -9.23 -17.14 19.90
C MET A 181 -9.47 -16.13 21.04
N GLY A 182 -10.73 -15.97 21.45
CA GLY A 182 -11.05 -15.30 22.70
C GLY A 182 -10.28 -15.99 23.83
N LEU A 183 -9.79 -15.21 24.79
CA LEU A 183 -9.13 -15.72 26.00
C LEU A 183 -9.97 -16.81 26.70
N ASP A 184 -11.29 -16.76 26.49
CA ASP A 184 -12.29 -17.71 26.97
C ASP A 184 -12.08 -19.15 26.46
N ASN A 185 -11.59 -19.34 25.23
CA ASN A 185 -11.28 -20.68 24.69
C ASN A 185 -9.95 -21.25 25.20
N LEU A 186 -9.08 -20.42 25.79
CA LEU A 186 -7.84 -20.89 26.43
C LEU A 186 -8.08 -21.41 27.85
N TYR A 187 -9.08 -20.87 28.56
CA TYR A 187 -9.47 -21.34 29.89
C TYR A 187 -10.27 -22.66 29.86
N SER A 188 -10.99 -22.96 28.77
CA SER A 188 -11.68 -24.25 28.60
C SER A 188 -10.74 -25.42 28.24
N VAL A 189 -9.43 -25.19 28.12
CA VAL A 189 -8.42 -26.18 27.68
C VAL A 189 -7.85 -27.01 28.84
N GLU A 190 -8.30 -26.79 30.07
CA GLU A 190 -7.79 -27.42 31.30
C GLU A 190 -7.95 -28.96 31.37
N LYS A 191 -8.46 -29.63 30.33
CA LYS A 191 -8.71 -31.09 30.31
C LYS A 191 -8.11 -31.89 29.14
N ASN A 192 -7.23 -31.35 28.31
CA ASN A 192 -6.62 -32.10 27.20
C ASN A 192 -5.11 -32.28 27.34
N SER A 193 -4.58 -33.39 26.81
CA SER A 193 -3.14 -33.69 26.80
C SER A 193 -2.35 -32.63 26.03
N LEU A 194 -1.09 -32.37 26.40
CA LEU A 194 -0.23 -31.39 25.72
C LEU A 194 -0.11 -31.65 24.20
N PHE A 195 -0.21 -32.91 23.77
CA PHE A 195 -0.17 -33.29 22.35
C PHE A 195 -1.42 -32.83 21.59
N ASP A 196 -2.61 -32.92 22.19
CA ASP A 196 -3.85 -32.45 21.56
C ASP A 196 -3.86 -30.93 21.42
N ILE A 197 -3.28 -30.22 22.40
CA ILE A 197 -3.11 -28.76 22.35
C ILE A 197 -2.18 -28.37 21.20
N ILE A 198 -1.04 -29.06 21.06
CA ILE A 198 -0.08 -28.79 19.97
C ILE A 198 -0.71 -29.11 18.60
N ALA A 199 -1.44 -30.22 18.48
CA ALA A 199 -2.11 -30.60 17.24
C ALA A 199 -3.20 -29.60 16.83
N GLN A 200 -4.05 -29.16 17.77
CA GLN A 200 -5.09 -28.15 17.53
C GLN A 200 -4.48 -26.78 17.22
N LEU A 201 -3.40 -26.41 17.90
CA LEU A 201 -2.69 -25.17 17.65
C LEU A 201 -2.11 -25.19 16.23
N ASN A 202 -1.44 -26.28 15.84
CA ASN A 202 -0.79 -26.44 14.52
C ASN A 202 -1.78 -26.29 13.35
N GLN A 203 -3.04 -26.73 13.51
CA GLN A 203 -4.08 -26.54 12.50
C GLN A 203 -4.55 -25.08 12.36
N LYS A 204 -4.34 -24.26 13.39
CA LYS A 204 -4.83 -22.86 13.46
C LYS A 204 -3.71 -21.81 13.36
N ILE A 205 -2.44 -22.21 13.32
CA ILE A 205 -1.31 -21.27 13.22
C ILE A 205 -1.41 -20.48 11.91
N VAL A 206 -1.39 -19.15 12.04
CA VAL A 206 -1.34 -18.24 10.89
C VAL A 206 0.09 -17.77 10.71
N VAL A 207 0.76 -18.26 9.66
CA VAL A 207 2.07 -17.77 9.23
C VAL A 207 1.89 -16.87 8.02
N THR A 208 1.72 -15.57 8.27
CA THR A 208 1.33 -14.58 7.26
C THR A 208 2.26 -14.53 6.04
N PRO A 209 3.61 -14.51 6.17
CA PRO A 209 4.50 -14.56 5.01
C PRO A 209 4.32 -15.79 4.14
N LEU A 210 4.10 -16.96 4.75
CA LEU A 210 3.92 -18.21 4.02
C LEU A 210 2.57 -18.23 3.31
N ASN A 211 1.51 -17.74 3.97
CA ASN A 211 0.18 -17.60 3.37
C ASN A 211 0.22 -16.61 2.18
N PHE A 212 0.95 -15.50 2.32
CA PHE A 212 1.17 -14.55 1.24
C PHE A 212 1.86 -15.20 0.04
N LEU A 213 2.96 -15.92 0.27
CA LEU A 213 3.70 -16.60 -0.81
C LEU A 213 2.84 -17.68 -1.47
N ARG A 214 2.14 -18.51 -0.69
CA ARG A 214 1.24 -19.54 -1.21
C ARG A 214 0.13 -18.96 -2.07
N TYR A 215 -0.44 -17.82 -1.66
CA TYR A 215 -1.48 -17.13 -2.42
C TYR A 215 -0.95 -16.56 -3.74
N ASN A 216 0.20 -15.86 -3.72
CA ASN A 216 0.73 -15.15 -4.90
C ASN A 216 1.51 -16.04 -5.87
N LEU A 217 1.98 -17.21 -5.44
CA LEU A 217 2.61 -18.20 -6.32
C LEU A 217 1.58 -19.08 -7.05
N ASN A 218 0.29 -19.03 -6.68
CA ASN A 218 -0.77 -19.75 -7.36
C ASN A 218 -1.16 -19.03 -8.67
N PRO A 219 -1.01 -19.67 -9.85
CA PRO A 219 -1.36 -19.06 -11.14
C PRO A 219 -2.83 -18.62 -11.26
N HIS A 220 -3.76 -19.31 -10.59
CA HIS A 220 -5.19 -18.94 -10.63
C HIS A 220 -5.46 -17.61 -9.93
N ASN A 221 -4.90 -17.41 -8.73
CA ASN A 221 -5.04 -16.15 -8.01
C ASN A 221 -4.32 -15.00 -8.75
N LEU A 222 -3.21 -15.31 -9.42
CA LEU A 222 -2.46 -14.32 -10.19
C LEU A 222 -3.23 -13.82 -11.42
N ALA A 223 -4.06 -14.68 -12.02
CA ALA A 223 -4.91 -14.30 -13.14
C ALA A 223 -5.96 -13.26 -12.75
N GLU A 224 -6.44 -13.26 -11.49
CA GLU A 224 -7.40 -12.28 -10.98
C GLU A 224 -6.83 -10.87 -10.83
N HIS A 225 -5.50 -10.72 -10.74
CA HIS A 225 -4.83 -9.43 -10.54
C HIS A 225 -4.32 -8.79 -11.84
N GLY A 226 -4.44 -9.49 -12.97
CA GLY A 226 -3.93 -9.03 -14.26
C GLY A 226 -2.41 -9.17 -14.38
N SER A 227 -1.93 -9.19 -15.62
CA SER A 227 -0.50 -9.31 -15.93
C SER A 227 0.01 -8.06 -16.64
N HIS A 228 1.17 -7.56 -16.21
CA HIS A 228 1.79 -6.36 -16.74
C HIS A 228 3.12 -6.71 -17.41
N PRO A 229 3.54 -5.97 -18.45
CA PRO A 229 4.89 -6.07 -18.98
C PRO A 229 5.93 -5.83 -17.88
N ARG A 230 7.04 -6.58 -17.89
CA ARG A 230 8.07 -6.49 -16.83
C ARG A 230 8.71 -5.11 -16.69
N VAL A 231 8.58 -4.26 -17.69
CA VAL A 231 9.12 -2.89 -17.72
C VAL A 231 8.18 -1.85 -17.10
N THR A 232 6.95 -2.23 -16.71
CA THR A 232 5.90 -1.28 -16.27
C THR A 232 6.34 -0.46 -15.06
N HIS A 233 6.98 -1.10 -14.07
CA HIS A 233 7.54 -0.42 -12.91
C HIS A 233 8.54 0.68 -13.30
N PHE A 234 9.43 0.39 -14.26
CA PHE A 234 10.46 1.32 -14.69
C PHE A 234 9.91 2.40 -15.62
N MET A 235 9.14 2.03 -16.65
CA MET A 235 8.74 2.95 -17.72
C MET A 235 7.46 3.73 -17.41
N VAL A 236 6.55 3.19 -16.59
CA VAL A 236 5.24 3.80 -16.33
C VAL A 236 5.15 4.24 -14.88
N ASN A 237 5.26 3.31 -13.93
CA ASN A 237 4.99 3.59 -12.53
C ASN A 237 6.02 4.54 -11.90
N GLY A 238 7.31 4.39 -12.25
CA GLY A 238 8.37 5.29 -11.79
C GLY A 238 8.17 6.73 -12.25
N ILE A 239 7.77 6.92 -13.52
CA ILE A 239 7.43 8.24 -14.07
C ILE A 239 6.17 8.78 -13.41
N MET A 240 5.14 7.96 -13.25
CA MET A 240 3.86 8.37 -12.69
C MET A 240 3.96 8.80 -11.23
N LEU A 241 4.82 8.16 -10.43
CA LEU A 241 5.00 8.52 -9.02
C LEU A 241 6.02 9.64 -8.80
N PHE A 242 7.11 9.66 -9.56
CA PHE A 242 8.24 10.54 -9.23
C PHE A 242 8.60 11.54 -10.33
N GLY A 243 8.00 11.43 -11.52
CA GLY A 243 8.15 12.38 -12.62
C GLY A 243 9.60 12.64 -12.97
N ILE A 244 9.97 13.92 -12.99
CA ILE A 244 11.33 14.35 -13.33
C ILE A 244 12.40 13.79 -12.37
N LEU A 245 12.05 13.50 -11.11
CA LEU A 245 13.02 12.91 -10.17
C LEU A 245 13.45 11.52 -10.64
N HIS A 246 12.51 10.71 -11.14
CA HIS A 246 12.83 9.40 -11.72
C HIS A 246 13.79 9.53 -12.91
N ILE A 247 13.51 10.48 -13.81
CA ILE A 247 14.32 10.73 -15.01
C ILE A 247 15.74 11.16 -14.63
N LEU A 248 15.89 12.02 -13.61
CA LEU A 248 17.20 12.43 -13.10
C LEU A 248 17.98 11.26 -12.51
N ALA A 249 17.31 10.37 -11.76
CA ALA A 249 17.92 9.15 -11.24
C ALA A 249 18.35 8.21 -12.37
N ILE A 250 17.52 8.02 -13.40
CA ILE A 250 17.86 7.25 -14.61
C ILE A 250 19.11 7.81 -15.29
N GLY A 251 19.14 9.12 -15.55
CA GLY A 251 20.29 9.77 -16.19
C GLY A 251 21.58 9.57 -15.40
N ALA A 252 21.52 9.65 -14.07
CA ALA A 252 22.66 9.37 -13.19
C ALA A 252 23.05 7.89 -13.17
N GLY A 253 22.07 6.99 -13.14
CA GLY A 253 22.30 5.54 -13.23
C GLY A 253 23.00 5.14 -14.52
N PHE A 254 22.60 5.71 -15.67
CA PHE A 254 23.28 5.48 -16.95
C PHE A 254 24.72 6.01 -16.96
N LYS A 255 24.97 7.20 -16.40
CA LYS A 255 26.34 7.73 -16.26
C LYS A 255 27.21 6.80 -15.40
N MET A 256 26.65 6.31 -14.29
CA MET A 256 27.32 5.36 -13.40
C MET A 256 27.65 4.04 -14.12
N LEU A 257 26.68 3.47 -14.84
CA LEU A 257 26.85 2.24 -15.59
C LEU A 257 27.94 2.37 -16.67
N LYS A 258 27.94 3.46 -17.44
CA LYS A 258 28.99 3.75 -18.44
C LYS A 258 30.38 3.79 -17.80
N LYS A 259 30.51 4.43 -16.63
CA LYS A 259 31.77 4.48 -15.87
C LYS A 259 32.21 3.10 -15.39
N CYS A 260 31.29 2.29 -14.85
CA CYS A 260 31.59 0.92 -14.45
C CYS A 260 32.04 0.05 -15.64
N ILE A 261 31.36 0.16 -16.79
CA ILE A 261 31.72 -0.57 -18.03
C ILE A 261 33.09 -0.13 -18.55
N TYR A 262 33.46 1.15 -18.44
CA TYR A 262 34.77 1.63 -18.86
C TYR A 262 35.91 1.19 -17.91
N ILE A 263 35.63 1.08 -16.61
CA ILE A 263 36.60 0.66 -15.59
C ILE A 263 36.80 -0.87 -15.60
N LEU A 264 35.78 -1.66 -15.92
CA LEU A 264 35.80 -3.12 -15.86
C LEU A 264 36.93 -3.78 -16.71
N PRO A 265 37.24 -3.30 -17.93
CA PRO A 265 38.40 -3.76 -18.70
C PRO A 265 39.75 -3.36 -18.08
N GLN A 266 39.80 -2.21 -17.40
CA GLN A 266 41.05 -1.63 -16.88
C GLN A 266 41.52 -2.31 -15.59
N VAL A 267 40.59 -2.82 -14.77
CA VAL A 267 40.88 -3.60 -13.55
C VAL A 267 41.51 -4.96 -13.87
N LYS A 268 41.25 -5.55 -15.05
CA LYS A 268 41.91 -6.80 -15.48
C LYS A 268 43.42 -6.64 -15.74
N SER A 269 43.90 -5.41 -15.93
CA SER A 269 45.31 -5.10 -16.19
C SER A 269 46.11 -4.66 -14.96
N TYR A 270 45.48 -4.49 -13.79
CA TYR A 270 46.08 -3.90 -12.59
C TYR A 270 45.99 -4.84 -11.38
N TYR A 271 46.63 -6.01 -11.47
CA TYR A 271 46.85 -6.88 -10.29
C TYR A 271 48.12 -6.53 -9.50
N HIS A 272 48.78 -5.41 -9.80
CA HIS A 272 49.92 -4.94 -9.01
C HIS A 272 49.84 -3.44 -8.76
N GLY A 273 49.56 -3.05 -7.52
CA GLY A 273 49.68 -1.67 -7.06
C GLY A 273 48.47 -1.17 -6.31
N SER A 274 48.53 -1.27 -4.98
CA SER A 274 47.63 -0.57 -4.06
C SER A 274 47.61 0.93 -4.36
N SER A 275 46.47 1.43 -4.83
CA SER A 275 46.16 2.86 -4.82
C SER A 275 44.68 3.01 -4.49
N ARG A 276 44.36 3.64 -3.35
CA ARG A 276 43.00 4.14 -3.07
C ARG A 276 42.64 5.09 -4.20
N ILE A 277 41.84 4.63 -5.15
CA ILE A 277 41.24 5.52 -6.14
C ILE A 277 40.18 6.32 -5.37
N LEU A 278 40.55 7.55 -5.00
CA LEU A 278 39.62 8.58 -4.56
C LEU A 278 38.77 8.96 -5.78
N VAL A 279 37.76 8.15 -6.06
CA VAL A 279 36.80 8.40 -7.14
C VAL A 279 35.84 9.48 -6.62
N HIS A 280 36.05 10.73 -7.01
CA HIS A 280 34.95 11.71 -7.02
C HIS A 280 33.88 11.19 -8.00
N SER A 281 32.88 10.50 -7.46
CA SER A 281 31.68 10.11 -8.18
C SER A 281 30.73 11.30 -8.16
N GLU A 282 30.31 11.78 -9.33
CA GLU A 282 29.20 12.74 -9.45
C GLU A 282 27.89 12.05 -9.02
N GLY A 283 27.68 11.91 -7.71
CA GLY A 283 26.52 11.27 -7.10
C GLY A 283 26.90 10.05 -6.27
N ASN A 284 26.07 9.74 -5.27
CA ASN A 284 26.31 8.65 -4.34
C ASN A 284 25.82 7.30 -4.92
N PRO A 285 26.71 6.39 -5.36
CA PRO A 285 26.32 5.15 -6.04
C PRO A 285 25.55 4.18 -5.14
N ILE A 286 25.78 4.25 -3.83
CA ILE A 286 25.07 3.42 -2.84
C ILE A 286 23.61 3.87 -2.73
N LEU A 287 23.36 5.17 -2.72
CA LEU A 287 21.99 5.70 -2.66
C LEU A 287 21.19 5.35 -3.93
N LEU A 288 21.84 5.35 -5.10
CA LEU A 288 21.24 4.89 -6.34
C LEU A 288 20.96 3.38 -6.35
N SER A 289 21.80 2.56 -5.70
CA SER A 289 21.50 1.13 -5.58
C SER A 289 20.29 0.87 -4.68
N PHE A 290 20.09 1.69 -3.63
CA PHE A 290 18.90 1.63 -2.77
C PHE A 290 17.61 1.99 -3.54
N TYR A 291 17.74 2.67 -4.67
CA TYR A 291 16.63 2.98 -5.57
C TYR A 291 16.41 1.90 -6.64
N PHE A 292 17.44 1.58 -7.43
CA PHE A 292 17.30 0.72 -8.61
C PHE A 292 17.19 -0.77 -8.30
N VAL A 293 17.84 -1.26 -7.24
CA VAL A 293 17.78 -2.69 -6.91
C VAL A 293 16.37 -3.13 -6.52
N PRO A 294 15.69 -2.48 -5.55
CA PRO A 294 14.34 -2.89 -5.20
C PRO A 294 13.37 -2.72 -6.39
N LEU A 295 13.54 -1.65 -7.19
CA LEU A 295 12.77 -1.46 -8.42
C LEU A 295 12.92 -2.65 -9.37
N ALA A 296 14.16 -3.08 -9.64
CA ALA A 296 14.42 -4.21 -10.52
C ALA A 296 13.86 -5.54 -9.96
N PHE A 297 14.01 -5.79 -8.66
CA PHE A 297 13.46 -6.99 -8.02
C PHE A 297 11.93 -7.02 -8.09
N LEU A 298 11.27 -5.90 -7.80
CA LEU A 298 9.81 -5.82 -7.89
C LEU A 298 9.30 -5.92 -9.34
N SER A 299 10.13 -5.57 -10.31
CA SER A 299 9.83 -5.71 -11.75
C SER A 299 9.88 -7.16 -12.25
N LEU A 300 10.35 -8.11 -11.42
CA LEU A 300 10.32 -9.54 -11.75
C LEU A 300 8.91 -10.14 -11.61
N PHE A 301 8.06 -9.54 -10.77
CA PHE A 301 6.67 -9.97 -10.61
C PHE A 301 5.81 -9.49 -11.78
N SER A 302 4.82 -10.30 -12.17
CA SER A 302 3.89 -9.98 -13.26
C SER A 302 2.89 -8.89 -12.89
N HIS A 303 2.49 -8.83 -11.62
CA HIS A 303 1.59 -7.81 -11.12
C HIS A 303 2.37 -6.57 -10.71
N GLN A 304 2.16 -5.45 -11.39
CA GLN A 304 2.99 -4.24 -11.25
C GLN A 304 2.15 -3.01 -11.02
N GLU A 305 1.74 -2.81 -9.76
CA GLU A 305 1.02 -1.60 -9.37
C GLU A 305 1.97 -0.47 -8.92
N PRO A 306 1.59 0.79 -9.15
CA PRO A 306 2.40 1.94 -8.75
C PRO A 306 2.70 1.95 -7.26
N ARG A 307 1.71 1.62 -6.42
CA ARG A 307 1.85 1.63 -4.95
C ARG A 307 3.00 0.77 -4.43
N PHE A 308 3.47 -0.22 -5.19
CA PHE A 308 4.61 -1.05 -4.80
C PHE A 308 5.93 -0.27 -4.77
N LEU A 309 6.03 0.83 -5.52
CA LEU A 309 7.26 1.63 -5.61
C LEU A 309 7.32 2.79 -4.61
N ILE A 310 6.26 3.10 -3.86
CA ILE A 310 6.25 4.27 -2.95
C ILE A 310 7.37 4.30 -1.90
N PRO A 311 7.94 3.16 -1.42
CA PRO A 311 9.12 3.20 -0.53
C PRO A 311 10.33 3.89 -1.17
N LEU A 312 10.43 3.92 -2.49
CA LEU A 312 11.55 4.51 -3.23
C LEU A 312 11.58 6.04 -3.20
N ILE A 313 10.55 6.71 -2.67
CA ILE A 313 10.55 8.17 -2.53
C ILE A 313 11.72 8.66 -1.67
N LEU A 314 12.06 7.93 -0.60
CA LEU A 314 13.10 8.33 0.34
C LEU A 314 14.50 8.42 -0.31
N PRO A 315 15.05 7.32 -0.89
CA PRO A 315 16.37 7.40 -1.53
C PRO A 315 16.36 8.39 -2.69
N LEU A 316 15.23 8.56 -3.38
CA LEU A 316 15.10 9.49 -4.50
C LEU A 316 15.13 10.95 -4.07
N VAL A 317 14.45 11.32 -2.98
CA VAL A 317 14.48 12.67 -2.41
C VAL A 317 15.89 13.03 -1.95
N LEU A 318 16.54 12.13 -1.21
CA LEU A 318 17.92 12.31 -0.75
C LEU A 318 18.87 12.47 -1.95
N PHE A 319 18.72 11.64 -2.98
CA PHE A 319 19.53 11.72 -4.19
C PHE A 319 19.31 13.02 -4.96
N SER A 320 18.05 13.43 -5.13
CA SER A 320 17.69 14.59 -5.95
C SER A 320 18.07 15.93 -5.32
N THR A 321 18.16 15.96 -3.99
CA THR A 321 18.59 17.14 -3.23
C THR A 321 20.08 17.16 -2.98
N SER A 322 20.75 16.01 -3.01
CA SER A 322 22.21 15.95 -3.11
C SER A 322 22.68 16.76 -4.32
N GLN A 323 23.68 17.61 -4.12
CA GLN A 323 24.25 18.47 -5.16
C GLN A 323 23.24 19.41 -5.86
N ASN A 324 22.10 19.71 -5.22
CA ASN A 324 21.04 20.64 -5.70
C ASN A 324 20.46 20.31 -7.09
N ARG A 325 20.41 19.04 -7.50
CA ARG A 325 19.95 18.61 -8.84
C ARG A 325 18.49 19.00 -9.14
N ALA A 326 17.62 18.92 -8.13
CA ALA A 326 16.19 19.21 -8.26
C ALA A 326 15.88 20.71 -8.46
N ILE A 327 16.78 21.63 -8.10
CA ILE A 327 16.45 23.06 -8.00
C ILE A 327 16.08 23.66 -9.37
N LYS A 328 16.73 23.19 -10.44
CA LYS A 328 16.47 23.62 -11.82
C LYS A 328 15.07 23.22 -12.32
N TRP A 329 14.50 22.18 -11.74
CA TRP A 329 13.22 21.59 -12.14
C TRP A 329 12.08 21.93 -11.18
N LYS A 330 12.30 22.85 -10.23
CA LYS A 330 11.32 23.24 -9.20
C LYS A 330 9.91 23.49 -9.76
N PRO A 331 9.68 24.33 -10.80
CA PRO A 331 8.31 24.58 -11.29
C PRO A 331 7.65 23.29 -11.83
N VAL A 332 8.41 22.47 -12.57
CA VAL A 332 7.93 21.19 -13.10
C VAL A 332 7.57 20.23 -11.97
N ILE A 333 8.41 20.15 -10.92
CA ILE A 333 8.15 19.31 -9.74
C ILE A 333 6.87 19.76 -9.03
N ILE A 334 6.67 21.06 -8.85
CA ILE A 334 5.47 21.60 -8.20
C ILE A 334 4.22 21.26 -9.01
N ILE A 335 4.20 21.57 -10.30
CA ILE A 335 3.05 21.31 -11.17
C ILE A 335 2.75 19.80 -11.20
N PHE A 336 3.78 18.96 -11.36
CA PHE A 336 3.64 17.51 -11.37
C PHE A 336 2.99 16.98 -10.08
N ASN A 337 3.42 17.47 -8.91
CA ASN A 337 2.85 17.02 -7.63
C ASN A 337 1.46 17.61 -7.35
N VAL A 338 1.17 18.84 -7.78
CA VAL A 338 -0.19 19.39 -7.69
C VAL A 338 -1.16 18.57 -8.54
N LEU A 339 -0.79 18.26 -9.79
CA LEU A 339 -1.59 17.42 -10.67
C LEU A 339 -1.72 15.98 -10.13
N GLY A 340 -0.64 15.40 -9.63
CA GLY A 340 -0.66 14.07 -9.00
C GLY A 340 -1.53 14.03 -7.75
N ALA A 341 -1.50 15.08 -6.92
CA ALA A 341 -2.34 15.18 -5.73
C ALA A 341 -3.82 15.37 -6.10
N LEU A 342 -4.13 16.20 -7.10
CA LEU A 342 -5.49 16.36 -7.62
C LEU A 342 -6.01 15.04 -8.20
N LEU A 343 -5.22 14.39 -9.04
CA LEU A 343 -5.60 13.13 -9.69
C LEU A 343 -5.78 12.02 -8.64
N PHE A 344 -4.74 11.64 -7.91
CA PHE A 344 -4.80 10.49 -7.01
C PHE A 344 -5.49 10.77 -5.68
N GLY A 345 -5.46 12.02 -5.21
CA GLY A 345 -6.01 12.44 -3.93
C GLY A 345 -7.48 12.84 -4.00
N CYS A 346 -7.94 13.45 -5.09
CA CYS A 346 -9.27 14.02 -5.21
C CYS A 346 -10.13 13.34 -6.28
N LEU A 347 -9.66 13.23 -7.53
CA LEU A 347 -10.48 12.74 -8.65
C LEU A 347 -10.59 11.21 -8.62
N HIS A 348 -9.44 10.54 -8.55
CA HIS A 348 -9.31 9.10 -8.50
C HIS A 348 -10.03 8.56 -7.27
N GLN A 349 -11.18 7.93 -7.50
CA GLN A 349 -12.01 7.35 -6.45
C GLN A 349 -12.57 8.36 -5.43
N GLY A 350 -12.64 9.66 -5.77
CA GLY A 350 -13.17 10.70 -4.87
C GLY A 350 -14.60 10.43 -4.41
N GLY A 351 -15.47 10.00 -5.33
CA GLY A 351 -16.88 9.73 -5.04
C GLY A 351 -17.16 8.42 -4.30
N LEU A 352 -16.20 7.49 -4.18
CA LEU A 352 -16.44 6.22 -3.48
C LEU A 352 -16.66 6.42 -1.99
N ILE A 353 -15.90 7.31 -1.34
CA ILE A 353 -16.03 7.54 0.10
C ILE A 353 -17.38 8.18 0.45
N PRO A 354 -17.81 9.29 -0.20
CA PRO A 354 -19.14 9.84 0.03
C PRO A 354 -20.25 8.85 -0.34
N CYS A 355 -20.06 8.03 -1.39
CA CYS A 355 -21.02 6.97 -1.75
C CYS A 355 -21.22 5.97 -0.63
N LEU A 356 -20.15 5.44 -0.05
CA LEU A 356 -20.24 4.50 1.07
C LEU A 356 -20.89 5.12 2.30
N PHE A 357 -20.62 6.39 2.59
CA PHE A 357 -21.23 7.09 3.72
C PHE A 357 -22.73 7.27 3.49
N HIS A 358 -23.12 7.62 2.27
CA HIS A 358 -24.52 7.74 1.90
C HIS A 358 -25.25 6.39 2.00
N LEU A 359 -24.65 5.31 1.48
CA LEU A 359 -25.22 3.97 1.55
C LEU A 359 -25.34 3.47 2.99
N GLU A 360 -24.31 3.69 3.82
CA GLU A 360 -24.35 3.33 5.25
C GLU A 360 -25.49 4.05 5.98
N GLN A 361 -25.67 5.35 5.75
CA GLN A 361 -26.78 6.12 6.33
C GLN A 361 -28.15 5.62 5.88
N LEU A 362 -28.31 5.26 4.60
CA LEU A 362 -29.57 4.72 4.08
C LEU A 362 -29.93 3.40 4.76
N MET A 363 -28.95 2.49 4.86
CA MET A 363 -29.16 1.13 5.34
C MET A 363 -29.43 1.07 6.85
N HIS A 364 -28.74 1.91 7.64
CA HIS A 364 -28.88 1.96 9.10
C HIS A 364 -29.83 3.07 9.59
N SER A 365 -30.66 3.64 8.71
CA SER A 365 -31.64 4.66 9.08
C SER A 365 -32.73 4.11 10.02
N PRO A 366 -33.25 4.90 10.97
CA PRO A 366 -34.23 4.42 11.96
C PRO A 366 -35.59 3.99 11.35
N GLU A 367 -35.89 4.33 10.10
CA GLU A 367 -37.07 3.79 9.41
C GLU A 367 -36.90 2.30 9.04
N SER A 368 -35.66 1.83 8.83
CA SER A 368 -35.36 0.42 8.53
C SER A 368 -35.33 -0.50 9.75
N SER A 369 -35.44 0.04 10.98
CA SER A 369 -35.38 -0.78 12.20
C SER A 369 -36.67 -1.53 12.53
N ASN A 370 -37.80 -1.14 11.95
CA ASN A 370 -39.10 -1.79 12.22
C ASN A 370 -39.36 -2.99 11.28
N HIS A 371 -38.76 -2.99 10.09
CA HIS A 371 -38.67 -4.13 9.16
C HIS A 371 -37.30 -4.09 8.46
N PRO A 372 -36.41 -5.07 8.68
CA PRO A 372 -35.10 -5.05 8.05
C PRO A 372 -35.24 -5.39 6.56
N GLY A 373 -35.34 -4.35 5.73
CA GLY A 373 -35.27 -4.50 4.27
C GLY A 373 -33.95 -5.14 3.86
N HIS A 374 -33.98 -5.97 2.81
CA HIS A 374 -32.79 -6.61 2.27
C HIS A 374 -32.17 -5.72 1.19
N TYR A 375 -30.90 -5.37 1.36
CA TYR A 375 -30.15 -4.44 0.53
C TYR A 375 -29.15 -5.19 -0.35
N ILE A 376 -29.22 -4.99 -1.65
CA ILE A 376 -28.24 -5.52 -2.61
C ILE A 376 -27.49 -4.35 -3.22
N LEU A 377 -26.17 -4.32 -3.03
CA LEU A 377 -25.28 -3.29 -3.53
C LEU A 377 -24.39 -3.88 -4.63
N LEU A 378 -24.64 -3.49 -5.89
CA LEU A 378 -23.85 -3.92 -7.03
C LEU A 378 -22.87 -2.83 -7.42
N PHE A 379 -21.57 -3.10 -7.34
CA PHE A 379 -20.50 -2.22 -7.82
C PHE A 379 -20.00 -2.73 -9.17
N ALA A 380 -19.96 -1.86 -10.19
CA ALA A 380 -19.44 -2.21 -11.51
C ALA A 380 -18.56 -1.09 -12.10
N HIS A 381 -17.55 -1.47 -12.86
CA HIS A 381 -16.53 -0.62 -13.50
C HIS A 381 -15.87 0.39 -12.55
N THR A 382 -15.84 0.07 -11.27
CA THR A 382 -15.17 0.83 -10.23
C THR A 382 -14.41 -0.14 -9.36
N TYR A 383 -13.31 0.34 -8.78
CA TYR A 383 -12.62 -0.40 -7.74
C TYR A 383 -13.57 -0.71 -6.59
N MET A 384 -13.57 -1.95 -6.12
CA MET A 384 -14.39 -2.34 -4.97
C MET A 384 -13.94 -1.59 -3.71
N PRO A 385 -14.82 -0.77 -3.10
CA PRO A 385 -14.47 -0.06 -1.88
C PRO A 385 -14.29 -1.00 -0.68
N PRO A 386 -13.58 -0.56 0.38
CA PRO A 386 -13.47 -1.31 1.62
C PRO A 386 -14.84 -1.52 2.28
N ARG A 387 -15.37 -2.75 2.21
CA ARG A 387 -16.69 -3.12 2.75
C ARG A 387 -16.87 -2.80 4.23
N SER A 388 -15.78 -2.72 4.99
CA SER A 388 -15.81 -2.30 6.39
C SER A 388 -16.46 -0.93 6.61
N LEU A 389 -16.43 -0.04 5.60
CA LEU A 389 -17.01 1.30 5.72
C LEU A 389 -18.55 1.29 5.68
N LEU A 390 -19.18 0.20 5.23
CA LEU A 390 -20.62 0.02 5.27
C LEU A 390 -21.14 -0.43 6.65
N ASN A 391 -20.22 -0.63 7.62
CA ASN A 391 -20.54 -1.06 8.98
C ASN A 391 -21.39 -2.36 9.05
N ILE A 392 -21.15 -3.27 8.10
CA ILE A 392 -21.89 -4.54 8.01
C ILE A 392 -21.37 -5.49 9.08
N LYS A 393 -22.26 -6.00 9.93
CA LYS A 393 -21.90 -7.01 10.94
C LYS A 393 -21.61 -8.34 10.22
N LYS A 394 -20.63 -9.11 10.70
CA LYS A 394 -20.22 -10.40 10.09
C LYS A 394 -21.35 -11.43 9.94
N ARG A 395 -22.43 -11.32 10.74
CA ARG A 395 -23.59 -12.23 10.72
C ARG A 395 -24.81 -11.61 10.04
N ASP A 396 -24.66 -10.43 9.45
CA ASP A 396 -25.77 -9.77 8.77
C ASP A 396 -25.97 -10.37 7.38
N THR A 397 -27.15 -10.97 7.17
CA THR A 397 -27.56 -11.56 5.90
C THR A 397 -28.51 -10.65 5.12
N HIS A 398 -28.86 -9.48 5.66
CA HIS A 398 -29.76 -8.54 4.99
C HIS A 398 -29.03 -7.68 3.97
N ILE A 399 -27.70 -7.73 3.92
CA ILE A 399 -26.89 -6.88 3.06
C ILE A 399 -26.00 -7.75 2.19
N GLU A 400 -26.26 -7.74 0.89
CA GLU A 400 -25.44 -8.38 -0.12
C GLU A 400 -24.62 -7.35 -0.89
N VAL A 401 -23.34 -7.62 -1.09
CA VAL A 401 -22.45 -6.76 -1.89
C VAL A 401 -21.89 -7.58 -3.05
N ILE A 402 -22.32 -7.22 -4.26
CA ILE A 402 -21.92 -7.84 -5.53
C ILE A 402 -20.82 -6.96 -6.14
N ASP A 403 -19.69 -7.59 -6.50
CA ASP A 403 -18.61 -6.94 -7.23
C ASP A 403 -18.56 -7.49 -8.65
N MET A 404 -18.85 -6.62 -9.61
CA MET A 404 -18.81 -6.93 -11.03
C MET A 404 -17.49 -6.51 -11.68
N ALA A 405 -16.54 -5.94 -10.91
CA ALA A 405 -15.25 -5.45 -11.40
C ALA A 405 -15.39 -4.68 -12.73
N GLY A 406 -14.51 -4.90 -13.70
CA GLY A 406 -14.63 -4.37 -15.08
C GLY A 406 -15.30 -5.34 -16.05
N SER A 407 -16.36 -6.06 -15.63
CA SER A 407 -17.08 -7.02 -16.48
C SER A 407 -17.63 -6.41 -17.77
N GLU A 408 -17.92 -7.24 -18.76
CA GLU A 408 -18.48 -6.78 -20.03
C GLU A 408 -19.90 -6.22 -19.85
N GLU A 409 -20.25 -5.24 -20.69
CA GLU A 409 -21.55 -4.56 -20.66
C GLU A 409 -22.74 -5.53 -20.72
N GLU A 410 -22.63 -6.60 -21.51
CA GLU A 410 -23.67 -7.62 -21.64
C GLU A 410 -23.86 -8.39 -20.32
N THR A 411 -22.77 -8.78 -19.66
CA THR A 411 -22.82 -9.47 -18.36
C THR A 411 -23.46 -8.58 -17.30
N LEU A 412 -23.12 -7.29 -17.30
CA LEU A 412 -23.72 -6.30 -16.42
C LEU A 412 -25.23 -6.19 -16.64
N CYS A 413 -25.69 -6.04 -17.90
CA CYS A 413 -27.12 -5.99 -18.20
C CYS A 413 -27.83 -7.29 -17.81
N GLN A 414 -27.24 -8.46 -18.06
CA GLN A 414 -27.82 -9.75 -17.69
C GLN A 414 -27.99 -9.87 -16.17
N THR A 415 -26.98 -9.50 -15.37
CA THR A 415 -27.06 -9.56 -13.91
C THR A 415 -28.12 -8.60 -13.36
N VAL A 416 -28.16 -7.36 -13.86
CA VAL A 416 -29.15 -6.37 -13.44
C VAL A 416 -30.58 -6.80 -13.84
N GLY A 417 -30.75 -7.35 -15.05
CA GLY A 417 -32.03 -7.87 -15.52
C GLY A 417 -32.53 -9.10 -14.76
N GLN A 418 -31.63 -10.07 -14.45
CA GLN A 418 -31.98 -11.23 -13.64
C GLN A 418 -32.47 -10.86 -12.25
N GLN A 419 -31.83 -9.86 -11.63
CA GLN A 419 -32.21 -9.39 -10.30
C GLN A 419 -33.57 -8.66 -10.33
N THR A 420 -33.86 -7.93 -11.40
CA THR A 420 -35.17 -7.30 -11.63
C THR A 420 -36.30 -8.34 -11.74
N ASN A 421 -36.03 -9.49 -12.36
CA ASN A 421 -37.02 -10.55 -12.55
C ASN A 421 -37.18 -11.49 -11.33
N ASN A 422 -36.17 -11.59 -10.47
CA ASN A 422 -36.13 -12.52 -9.32
C ASN A 422 -36.51 -11.87 -7.98
N PHE A 423 -37.15 -10.69 -7.95
CA PHE A 423 -37.61 -10.04 -6.71
C PHE A 423 -38.71 -10.89 -6.02
N THR A 424 -38.28 -11.86 -5.22
CA THR A 424 -39.13 -12.72 -4.38
C THR A 424 -39.33 -12.17 -2.97
N CYS A 425 -38.68 -11.04 -2.66
CA CYS A 425 -38.61 -10.43 -1.35
C CYS A 425 -39.50 -9.19 -1.28
N ASN A 426 -40.33 -9.10 -0.23
CA ASN A 426 -41.33 -8.05 -0.08
C ASN A 426 -40.74 -6.65 0.16
N ASP A 427 -39.56 -6.56 0.77
CA ASP A 427 -38.88 -5.31 1.14
C ASP A 427 -37.39 -5.38 0.75
N CYS A 428 -37.12 -5.31 -0.54
CA CYS A 428 -35.77 -5.41 -1.11
C CYS A 428 -35.38 -4.13 -1.84
N HIS A 429 -34.19 -3.60 -1.54
CA HIS A 429 -33.63 -2.42 -2.18
C HIS A 429 -32.38 -2.79 -2.96
N PHE A 430 -32.42 -2.59 -4.27
CA PHE A 430 -31.29 -2.88 -5.16
C PHE A 430 -30.67 -1.59 -5.65
N PHE A 431 -29.38 -1.41 -5.36
CA PHE A 431 -28.59 -0.25 -5.76
C PHE A 431 -27.49 -0.67 -6.72
N VAL A 432 -27.44 -0.01 -7.88
CA VAL A 432 -26.37 -0.13 -8.88
C VAL A 432 -25.44 1.07 -8.74
N ILE A 433 -24.17 0.81 -8.43
CA ILE A 433 -23.12 1.82 -8.28
C ILE A 433 -22.15 1.71 -9.46
N ILE A 434 -22.12 2.75 -10.29
CA ILE A 434 -21.36 2.79 -11.55
C ILE A 434 -20.68 4.14 -11.76
N PRO A 435 -19.52 4.19 -12.44
CA PRO A 435 -18.98 5.46 -12.92
C PRO A 435 -19.87 6.04 -14.03
N GLY A 436 -19.78 7.35 -14.23
CA GLY A 436 -20.57 8.07 -15.21
C GLY A 436 -20.35 7.63 -16.66
N THR A 437 -19.20 7.04 -16.96
CA THR A 437 -18.86 6.45 -18.26
C THR A 437 -19.81 5.31 -18.65
N VAL A 438 -20.29 4.53 -17.67
CA VAL A 438 -21.15 3.35 -17.88
C VAL A 438 -22.65 3.68 -17.80
N ARG A 439 -23.01 4.91 -17.44
CA ARG A 439 -24.42 5.33 -17.28
C ARG A 439 -25.25 5.07 -18.53
N ALA A 440 -24.72 5.41 -19.71
CA ALA A 440 -25.42 5.23 -20.98
C ALA A 440 -25.65 3.75 -21.31
N THR A 441 -24.73 2.88 -20.91
CA THR A 441 -24.84 1.42 -21.08
C THR A 441 -25.97 0.87 -20.20
N ILE A 442 -26.00 1.26 -18.93
CA ILE A 442 -27.05 0.82 -18.01
C ILE A 442 -28.44 1.26 -18.45
N THR A 443 -28.60 2.47 -19.00
CA THR A 443 -29.89 2.91 -19.55
C THR A 443 -30.39 2.07 -20.74
N LYS A 444 -29.48 1.36 -21.45
CA LYS A 444 -29.84 0.47 -22.55
C LYS A 444 -30.23 -0.94 -22.08
N CYS A 445 -29.97 -1.31 -20.83
CA CYS A 445 -30.28 -2.64 -20.30
C CYS A 445 -31.80 -2.89 -20.11
N GLY A 446 -32.67 -1.92 -20.42
CA GLY A 446 -34.13 -2.09 -20.35
C GLY A 446 -34.71 -2.05 -18.94
N VAL A 447 -33.96 -1.57 -17.95
CA VAL A 447 -34.40 -1.45 -16.55
C VAL A 447 -34.77 0.00 -16.20
N SER A 448 -35.81 0.15 -15.39
CA SER A 448 -36.24 1.44 -14.84
C SER A 448 -35.63 1.69 -13.46
N PHE A 449 -35.30 2.95 -13.18
CA PHE A 449 -34.73 3.39 -11.92
C PHE A 449 -35.67 4.35 -11.22
N LYS A 450 -35.93 4.10 -9.93
CA LYS A 450 -36.78 4.94 -9.08
C LYS A 450 -36.09 6.24 -8.69
N ASN A 451 -34.83 6.13 -8.27
CA ASN A 451 -34.01 7.24 -7.79
C ASN A 451 -32.61 7.16 -8.38
N GLU A 452 -32.03 8.33 -8.65
CA GLU A 452 -30.67 8.49 -9.17
C GLU A 452 -29.94 9.57 -8.37
N THR A 453 -28.79 9.20 -7.80
CA THR A 453 -27.91 10.11 -7.06
C THR A 453 -26.54 10.19 -7.75
N LEU A 454 -26.09 11.40 -8.08
CA LEU A 454 -24.77 11.67 -8.65
C LEU A 454 -23.82 12.22 -7.59
N ILE A 455 -22.68 11.56 -7.42
CA ILE A 455 -21.60 11.98 -6.53
C ILE A 455 -20.39 12.41 -7.36
N PHE A 456 -19.99 13.67 -7.19
CA PHE A 456 -18.84 14.28 -7.87
C PHE A 456 -17.80 14.79 -6.85
N PRO A 457 -16.49 14.71 -7.14
CA PRO A 457 -15.86 14.12 -8.33
C PRO A 457 -15.58 12.63 -8.17
N HIS A 458 -15.61 11.88 -9.26
CA HIS A 458 -15.13 10.51 -9.32
C HIS A 458 -14.54 10.19 -10.71
N LEU A 459 -13.32 9.70 -10.73
CA LEU A 459 -12.65 9.16 -11.90
C LEU A 459 -12.32 7.69 -11.63
N SER A 460 -12.95 6.79 -12.38
CA SER A 460 -12.59 5.37 -12.40
C SER A 460 -11.43 5.15 -13.36
N MET A 461 -10.45 4.33 -12.94
CA MET A 461 -9.37 3.87 -13.82
C MET A 461 -9.66 2.51 -14.44
N GLU A 462 -10.71 1.82 -13.98
CA GLU A 462 -11.22 0.60 -14.60
C GLU A 462 -11.96 0.91 -15.90
N ASP A 463 -12.56 2.10 -15.98
CA ASP A 463 -13.22 2.61 -17.18
C ASP A 463 -13.00 4.14 -17.31
N PRO A 464 -11.83 4.58 -17.81
CA PRO A 464 -11.50 6.00 -17.90
C PRO A 464 -12.32 6.69 -19.00
N PRO A 465 -12.80 7.93 -18.77
CA PRO A 465 -13.58 8.66 -19.76
C PRO A 465 -12.74 8.98 -21.00
N GLN A 466 -13.35 8.94 -22.18
CA GLN A 466 -12.68 9.42 -23.38
C GLN A 466 -12.39 10.92 -23.26
N ILE A 467 -11.18 11.32 -23.65
CA ILE A 467 -10.69 12.70 -23.52
C ILE A 467 -11.63 13.71 -24.21
N SER A 468 -12.24 13.34 -25.33
CA SER A 468 -13.22 14.17 -26.05
C SER A 468 -14.40 14.58 -25.18
N PHE A 469 -14.91 13.68 -24.33
CA PHE A 469 -16.05 13.97 -23.45
C PHE A 469 -15.70 14.92 -22.30
N LEU A 470 -14.43 15.01 -21.90
CA LEU A 470 -13.99 15.96 -20.87
C LEU A 470 -14.11 17.43 -21.34
N PHE A 471 -14.18 17.67 -22.65
CA PHE A 471 -14.39 18.99 -23.23
C PHE A 471 -15.85 19.26 -23.60
N SER A 472 -16.75 18.31 -23.36
CA SER A 472 -18.19 18.47 -23.60
C SER A 472 -18.90 19.14 -22.41
N GLU A 473 -20.10 19.69 -22.61
CA GLU A 473 -20.91 20.24 -21.51
C GLU A 473 -21.23 19.19 -20.42
N ASN A 474 -21.24 17.91 -20.79
CA ASN A 474 -21.52 16.78 -19.91
C ASN A 474 -20.25 16.19 -19.23
N TRP A 475 -19.14 16.92 -19.20
CA TRP A 475 -17.91 16.41 -18.56
C TRP A 475 -18.12 16.04 -17.08
N ARG A 476 -19.00 16.77 -16.38
CA ARG A 476 -19.29 16.54 -14.95
C ARG A 476 -20.04 15.22 -14.72
N SER A 477 -20.91 14.82 -15.64
CA SER A 477 -21.58 13.51 -15.53
C SER A 477 -20.59 12.38 -15.74
N GLN A 478 -19.61 12.55 -16.63
CA GLN A 478 -18.56 11.56 -16.89
C GLN A 478 -17.58 11.42 -15.72
N LEU A 479 -17.28 12.53 -15.02
CA LEU A 479 -16.45 12.55 -13.82
C LEU A 479 -17.24 12.39 -12.52
N GLY A 480 -18.31 11.59 -12.55
CA GLY A 480 -19.16 11.33 -11.40
C GLY A 480 -19.36 9.83 -11.16
N LEU A 481 -19.81 9.51 -9.95
CA LEU A 481 -20.24 8.17 -9.54
C LEU A 481 -21.75 8.21 -9.33
N TYR A 482 -22.46 7.30 -9.98
CA TYR A 482 -23.91 7.19 -9.91
C TYR A 482 -24.32 6.09 -8.93
N ILE A 483 -25.36 6.37 -8.15
CA ILE A 483 -26.09 5.40 -7.35
C ILE A 483 -27.49 5.36 -7.92
N LEU A 484 -27.86 4.23 -8.52
CA LEU A 484 -29.14 4.03 -9.18
C LEU A 484 -29.94 3.00 -8.38
N GLN A 485 -31.14 3.38 -7.94
CA GLN A 485 -32.05 2.47 -7.26
C GLN A 485 -33.01 1.86 -8.29
N LEU A 486 -33.02 0.53 -8.41
CA LEU A 486 -33.95 -0.15 -9.33
C LEU A 486 -35.40 0.06 -8.89
N ASP A 487 -36.28 0.21 -9.88
CA ASP A 487 -37.72 0.26 -9.68
C ASP A 487 -38.33 -1.15 -9.76
N ARG A 488 -39.32 -1.45 -8.91
CA ARG A 488 -40.03 -2.74 -8.89
C ARG A 488 -41.16 -2.80 -9.92
N ASP A 489 -41.67 -1.66 -10.38
CA ASP A 489 -42.91 -1.58 -11.15
C ASP A 489 -42.73 -1.87 -12.66
N GLN A 490 -41.93 -2.88 -13.02
CA GLN A 490 -42.02 -3.50 -14.35
C GLN A 490 -43.01 -4.67 -14.34
N GLN A 491 -44.29 -4.36 -14.11
CA GLN A 491 -45.35 -5.19 -14.68
C GLN A 491 -45.41 -4.89 -16.17
N SER A 492 -44.83 -5.79 -16.96
CA SER A 492 -45.16 -6.10 -18.37
C SER A 492 -45.68 -4.93 -19.22
N LEU A 493 -44.83 -4.42 -20.11
CA LEU A 493 -45.29 -3.87 -21.39
C LEU A 493 -45.09 -4.90 -22.49
#